data_AF-S8EB16-F1
#
_entry.id   AF-S8EB16-F1
#
_cell.length_a   1.000
_cell.length_b   1.000
_cell.length_c   1.000
_cell.angle_alpha   90.00
_cell.angle_beta   90.00
_cell.angle_gamma   90.00
#
_symmetry.space_group_name_H-M   'P 1'
#
loop_
_entity.id
_entity.type
_entity.pdbx_description
1 polymer ?
#
loop_
_entity_poly.entity_id
_entity_poly.type
_entity_poly.pdbx_seq_one_letter_code
_entity_poly.pdbx_strand_id
1 'polypeptide(L)' 'MSPPVTTASSQLPIEIWDSIIGLNRDDHRILAICSLVCRAWSPTCRMHRFREVR' A
#
# COMPACT_ATOMS: atom_id res chain seq x y z
N MET A 1 16.70 -10.27 34.13
CA MET A 1 16.42 -9.39 32.98
C MET A 1 15.75 -10.24 31.91
N SER A 2 14.46 -10.01 31.64
CA SER A 2 13.78 -10.68 30.54
C SER A 2 14.25 -10.09 29.21
N PRO A 3 14.44 -10.88 28.14
CA PRO A 3 14.81 -10.35 26.83
C PRO A 3 13.67 -9.48 26.27
N PRO A 4 13.98 -8.47 25.44
CA PRO A 4 12.94 -7.74 24.74
C PRO A 4 12.18 -8.72 23.84
N VAL A 5 10.88 -8.87 24.08
CA VAL A 5 9.97 -9.44 23.08
C VAL A 5 9.96 -8.45 21.93
N THR A 6 10.85 -8.67 20.96
CA THR A 6 10.77 -8.00 19.68
C THR A 6 9.59 -8.65 18.97
N THR A 7 8.39 -8.09 19.15
CA THR A 7 7.23 -8.45 18.34
C THR A 7 7.61 -8.09 16.91
N ALA A 8 8.13 -9.05 16.16
CA ALA A 8 8.51 -8.88 14.77
C ALA A 8 7.23 -8.53 14.01
N SER A 9 7.01 -7.23 13.82
CA SER A 9 5.90 -6.71 13.05
C SER A 9 5.96 -7.41 11.69
N SER A 10 4.96 -8.24 11.40
CA SER A 10 4.86 -8.99 10.15
C SER A 10 4.50 -8.02 9.02
N GLN A 11 5.40 -7.06 8.76
CA GLN A 11 5.24 -6.12 7.66
C GLN A 11 5.67 -6.83 6.39
N LEU A 12 4.73 -7.03 5.50
CA LEU A 12 5.03 -7.50 4.15
C LEU A 12 5.95 -6.47 3.47
N PRO A 13 6.89 -6.94 2.63
CA PRO A 13 7.67 -6.06 1.78
C PRO A 13 6.79 -5.14 0.92
N ILE A 14 7.31 -3.96 0.57
CA ILE A 14 6.54 -2.94 -0.16
C ILE A 14 6.11 -3.43 -1.55
N GLU A 15 6.90 -4.30 -2.18
CA GLU A 15 6.65 -4.86 -3.51
C GLU A 15 5.38 -5.75 -3.50
N ILE A 16 5.11 -6.42 -2.38
CA ILE A 16 3.89 -7.21 -2.19
C ILE A 16 2.68 -6.29 -2.08
N TRP A 17 2.80 -5.20 -1.31
CA TRP A 17 1.74 -4.20 -1.21
C TRP A 17 1.47 -3.52 -2.55
N ASP A 18 2.50 -3.18 -3.31
CA ASP A 18 2.35 -2.60 -4.65
C ASP A 18 1.63 -3.54 -5.60
N SER A 19 1.94 -4.84 -5.54
CA SER A 19 1.25 -5.87 -6.32
C SER A 19 -0.23 -5.96 -5.95
N ILE A 20 -0.56 -5.96 -4.65
CA ILE A 20 -1.95 -5.99 -4.16
C ILE A 20 -2.72 -4.72 -4.59
N ILE A 21 -2.10 -3.55 -4.47
CA ILE A 21 -2.69 -2.28 -4.92
C ILE A 21 -2.90 -2.31 -6.44
N GLY A 22 -1.96 -2.85 -7.20
CA GLY A 22 -2.03 -2.97 -8.65
C GLY A 22 -3.13 -3.90 -9.16
N LEU A 23 -3.57 -4.89 -8.37
CA LEU A 23 -4.75 -5.70 -8.66
C LEU A 23 -6.04 -4.87 -8.63
N ASN A 24 -6.06 -3.76 -7.88
CA ASN A 24 -7.21 -2.86 -7.72
C ASN A 24 -7.09 -1.60 -8.58
N ARG A 25 -6.25 -1.62 -9.62
CA ARG A 25 -5.93 -0.44 -10.44
C ARG A 25 -7.15 0.23 -11.10
N ASP A 26 -8.24 -0.51 -11.33
CA ASP A 26 -9.43 -0.03 -12.04
C ASP A 26 -10.51 0.53 -11.06
N ASP A 27 -10.33 0.36 -9.75
CA ASP A 27 -11.25 0.87 -8.73
C ASP A 27 -10.65 2.11 -8.04
N HIS A 28 -11.00 3.29 -8.56
CA HIS A 28 -10.54 4.57 -8.01
C HIS A 28 -10.97 4.81 -6.55
N ARG A 29 -12.07 4.20 -6.09
CA ARG A 29 -12.55 4.34 -4.71
C ARG A 29 -11.63 3.56 -3.78
N ILE A 30 -11.29 2.33 -4.14
CA ILE A 30 -10.33 1.51 -3.37
C ILE A 30 -8.97 2.19 -3.33
N LEU A 31 -8.45 2.66 -4.46
CA LEU A 31 -7.15 3.36 -4.51
C LEU A 31 -7.13 4.64 -3.67
N ALA A 32 -8.23 5.39 -3.63
CA ALA A 32 -8.33 6.57 -2.77
C ALA A 32 -8.24 6.19 -1.28
N ILE A 33 -8.91 5.12 -0.85
CA ILE A 33 -8.86 4.63 0.53
C ILE A 33 -7.45 4.14 0.86
N CYS A 34 -6.85 3.30 0.00
CA CYS A 34 -5.49 2.78 0.19
C CYS A 34 -4.45 3.89 0.31
N SER A 35 -4.60 4.99 -0.44
CA SER A 35 -3.68 6.13 -0.37
C SER A 35 -3.65 6.85 0.98
N LEU A 36 -4.65 6.61 1.85
CA LEU A 36 -4.77 7.21 3.18
C LEU A 36 -4.28 6.29 4.31
N VAL A 37 -4.00 5.01 4.03
CA VAL A 37 -3.58 4.03 5.05
C VAL A 37 -2.19 4.35 5.57
N CYS A 38 -1.22 4.55 4.66
CA CYS A 38 0.13 4.92 5.03
C CYS A 38 0.83 5.69 3.90
N ARG A 39 1.91 6.40 4.24
CA ARG A 39 2.68 7.19 3.27
C ARG A 39 3.32 6.34 2.17
N ALA A 40 3.69 5.10 2.49
CA ALA A 40 4.36 4.19 1.56
C ALA A 40 3.46 3.75 0.40
N TRP A 41 2.14 3.66 0.60
CA TRP A 41 1.20 3.21 -0.45
C TRP A 41 0.73 4.35 -1.37
N SER A 42 0.89 5.60 -0.93
CA SER A 42 0.42 6.78 -1.66
C SER A 42 0.97 6.91 -3.09
N PRO A 43 2.28 6.67 -3.37
CA PRO A 43 2.81 6.73 -4.73
C PRO A 43 2.12 5.76 -5.69
N THR A 44 2.02 4.49 -5.30
CA THR A 44 1.41 3.42 -6.12
C THR A 44 -0.08 3.66 -6.33
N CYS A 45 -0.81 4.06 -5.29
CA CYS A 45 -2.22 4.41 -5.41
C CYS A 45 -2.46 5.59 -6.38
N ARG A 46 -1.62 6.63 -6.31
CA ARG A 46 -1.70 7.77 -7.23
C ARG A 46 -1.36 7.36 -8.66
N MET A 47 -0.33 6.56 -8.86
CA MET A 47 0.07 6.06 -10.18
C MET A 47 -1.12 5.37 -10.86
N HIS A 48 -1.79 4.44 -10.17
CA HIS A 48 -2.95 3.76 -10.74
C HIS A 48 -4.15 4.69 -10.92
N ARG A 49 -4.42 5.57 -9.95
CA ARG A 49 -5.57 6.48 -9.99
C ARG A 49 -5.50 7.52 -11.12
N PHE A 50 -4.29 7.93 -11.53
CA PHE A 50 -4.07 8.93 -12.57
C PHE A 50 -3.60 8.35 -13.90
N ARG A 51 -3.51 7.01 -14.03
CA ARG A 51 -3.05 6.35 -15.26
C ARG A 51 -3.93 6.63 -16.48
N GLU A 52 -5.22 6.90 -16.27
CA GLU A 52 -6.20 7.12 -17.34
C GLU A 52 -6.61 8.59 -17.53
N VAL A 53 -5.98 9.53 -16.82
CA VAL A 53 -6.24 10.95 -17.04
C VAL A 53 -5.59 11.36 -18.35
N ARG A 54 -6.41 11.38 -19.42
CA ARG A 54 -6.10 11.97 -20.73
C ARG A 54 -6.32 13.47 -20.74
#